data_AF-L1MAJ5-F1
#
_entry.id   AF-L1MAJ5-F1
#
_cell.length_a   1.000
_cell.length_b   1.000
_cell.length_c   1.000
_cell.angle_alpha   90.00
_cell.angle_beta   90.00
_cell.angle_gamma   90.00
#
_symmetry.space_group_name_H-M   'P 1'
#
loop_
_entity.id
_entity.type
_entity.pdbx_description
1 polymer ?
#
loop_
_entity_poly.entity_id
_entity_poly.type
_entity_poly.pdbx_seq_one_letter_code
_entity_poly.pdbx_strand_id
1 'polypeptide(L)'
;MHYSFKKTVYMDGDGRKNSYPSVVIENPEKYGSFFQDEIVHLSLDYVEEIVREIEAVLNGEVYFYEGFGFEVYMIECDREKAVVKNVYEDDRVEAVIPIEEVYELMRDWRDFQREYYHNHTSL
;
A
#
# COMPACT_ATOMS: atom_id res chain seq x y z
N MET A 1 0.34 -2.68 12.54
CA MET A 1 0.11 -1.29 12.10
C MET A 1 -1.36 -0.95 12.35
N HIS A 2 -1.70 0.28 12.72
CA HIS A 2 -3.11 0.69 12.88
C HIS A 2 -3.54 1.55 11.69
N TYR A 3 -4.65 1.17 11.06
CA TYR A 3 -5.17 1.84 9.87
C TYR A 3 -6.69 1.70 9.78
N SER A 4 -7.29 2.52 8.93
CA SER A 4 -8.70 2.44 8.54
C SER A 4 -8.87 2.74 7.06
N PHE A 5 -9.96 2.24 6.47
CA PHE A 5 -10.30 2.52 5.08
C PHE A 5 -11.51 3.43 5.00
N LYS A 6 -11.52 4.30 3.98
CA LYS A 6 -12.63 5.20 3.71
C LYS A 6 -12.82 5.41 2.21
N LYS A 7 -14.04 5.78 1.84
CA LYS A 7 -14.35 6.32 0.52
C LYS A 7 -14.16 7.84 0.55
N THR A 8 -13.12 8.33 -0.10
CA THR A 8 -12.89 9.78 -0.22
C THR A 8 -13.70 10.31 -1.38
N VAL A 9 -14.39 11.44 -1.17
CA VAL A 9 -15.29 12.06 -2.14
C VAL A 9 -14.75 13.44 -2.50
N TYR A 10 -14.75 13.77 -3.78
CA TYR A 10 -14.36 15.08 -4.28
C TYR A 10 -15.34 15.56 -5.37
N MET A 11 -15.33 16.87 -5.64
CA MET A 11 -16.09 17.46 -6.73
C MET A 11 -15.13 17.97 -7.79
N ASP A 12 -15.37 17.58 -9.04
CA ASP A 12 -14.69 18.11 -10.21
C ASP A 12 -15.05 19.58 -10.42
N GLY A 13 -14.24 20.29 -11.22
CA GLY A 13 -14.54 21.67 -11.61
C GLY A 13 -15.84 21.85 -12.40
N ASP A 14 -16.39 20.77 -12.98
CA ASP A 14 -17.69 20.74 -13.66
C ASP A 14 -18.88 20.39 -12.73
N GLY A 15 -18.60 20.18 -11.43
CA GLY A 15 -19.60 19.83 -10.42
C GLY A 15 -19.91 18.33 -10.31
N ARG A 16 -19.25 17.46 -11.08
CA ARG A 16 -19.39 16.00 -10.91
C ARG A 16 -18.81 15.55 -9.59
N LYS A 17 -19.58 14.72 -8.87
CA LYS A 17 -19.17 14.10 -7.62
C LYS A 17 -18.48 12.79 -7.92
N ASN A 18 -17.17 12.73 -7.65
CA ASN A 18 -16.37 11.52 -7.77
C ASN A 18 -15.96 10.99 -6.41
N SER A 19 -15.47 9.77 -6.41
CA SER A 19 -14.89 9.16 -5.24
C SER A 19 -13.77 8.20 -5.59
N TYR A 20 -12.94 7.90 -4.61
CA TYR A 20 -11.88 6.90 -4.69
C TYR A 20 -11.70 6.22 -3.34
N PRO A 21 -11.21 4.97 -3.29
CA PRO A 21 -10.86 4.32 -2.04
C PRO A 21 -9.62 5.01 -1.44
N SER A 22 -9.53 5.07 -0.11
CA SER A 22 -8.37 5.64 0.58
C SER A 22 -8.08 4.86 1.86
N VAL A 23 -6.81 4.68 2.16
CA VAL A 23 -6.31 4.20 3.46
C VAL A 23 -5.84 5.38 4.31
N VAL A 24 -6.11 5.31 5.62
CA VAL A 24 -5.61 6.24 6.63
C VAL A 24 -4.83 5.44 7.65
N ILE A 25 -3.53 5.71 7.75
CA ILE A 25 -2.61 5.04 8.68
C ILE A 25 -2.43 5.95 9.90
N GLU A 26 -2.48 5.38 11.10
CA GLU A 26 -2.19 6.12 12.32
C GLU A 26 -0.68 6.33 12.50
N ASN A 27 -0.28 7.58 12.80
CA ASN A 27 1.12 8.01 12.93
C ASN A 27 1.98 7.64 11.70
N PRO A 28 1.58 8.05 10.48
CA PRO A 28 2.23 7.64 9.23
C PRO A 28 3.69 8.08 9.18
N GLU A 29 4.06 9.16 9.87
CA GLU A 29 5.44 9.66 9.97
C GLU A 29 6.42 8.65 10.56
N LYS A 30 5.95 7.65 11.33
CA LYS A 30 6.78 6.54 11.82
C LYS A 30 7.33 5.68 10.69
N TYR A 31 6.68 5.67 9.53
CA TYR A 31 7.01 4.84 8.38
C TYR A 31 7.66 5.64 7.23
N GLY A 32 7.91 6.93 7.48
CA GLY A 32 8.38 7.90 6.49
C GLY A 32 7.28 8.88 6.08
N SER A 33 7.66 10.12 5.78
CA SER A 33 6.72 11.24 5.53
C SER A 33 5.69 10.99 4.43
N PHE A 34 6.03 10.21 3.40
CA PHE A 34 5.16 9.93 2.26
C PHE A 34 4.54 8.53 2.27
N PHE A 35 4.74 7.73 3.33
CA PHE A 35 4.40 6.30 3.29
C PHE A 35 2.92 6.04 3.00
N GLN A 36 2.02 6.81 3.61
CA GLN A 36 0.60 6.67 3.32
C GLN A 36 0.28 7.03 1.87
N ASP A 37 0.91 8.08 1.32
CA ASP A 37 0.68 8.50 -0.06
C ASP A 37 1.14 7.41 -1.03
N GLU A 38 2.27 6.75 -0.76
CA GLU A 38 2.71 5.58 -1.54
C GLU A 38 1.60 4.52 -1.63
N ILE A 39 1.04 4.11 -0.49
CA ILE A 39 0.05 3.04 -0.42
C ILE A 39 -1.29 3.46 -1.06
N VAL A 40 -1.73 4.69 -0.85
CA VAL A 40 -3.02 5.21 -1.37
C VAL A 40 -3.04 5.19 -2.90
N HIS A 41 -1.91 5.47 -3.56
CA HIS A 41 -1.85 5.57 -5.02
C HIS A 41 -1.65 4.24 -5.74
N LEU A 42 -1.49 3.13 -5.01
CA LEU A 42 -1.39 1.81 -5.62
C LEU A 42 -2.71 1.38 -6.24
N SER A 43 -2.66 1.00 -7.52
CA SER A 43 -3.81 0.43 -8.25
C SER A 43 -4.16 -0.98 -7.77
N LEU A 44 -5.40 -1.43 -8.01
CA LEU A 44 -5.84 -2.76 -7.57
C LEU A 44 -4.97 -3.88 -8.14
N ASP A 45 -4.71 -3.88 -9.45
CA ASP A 45 -3.90 -4.91 -10.10
C ASP A 45 -2.50 -4.99 -9.47
N TYR A 46 -1.92 -3.84 -9.13
CA TYR A 46 -0.60 -3.78 -8.51
C TYR A 46 -0.65 -4.21 -7.04
N VAL A 47 -1.68 -3.84 -6.29
CA VAL A 47 -1.91 -4.32 -4.92
C VAL A 47 -2.09 -5.84 -4.91
N GLU A 48 -2.79 -6.43 -5.88
CA GLU A 48 -2.95 -7.88 -6.02
C GLU A 48 -1.62 -8.59 -6.27
N GLU A 49 -0.76 -8.02 -7.11
CA GLU A 49 0.61 -8.49 -7.31
C GLU A 49 1.41 -8.43 -6.00
N ILE A 50 1.43 -7.28 -5.32
CA ILE A 50 2.17 -7.09 -4.08
C ILE A 50 1.77 -8.13 -3.03
N VAL A 51 0.47 -8.37 -2.85
CA VAL A 51 -0.01 -9.35 -1.88
C VAL A 51 0.49 -10.75 -2.22
N ARG A 52 0.45 -11.14 -3.51
CA ARG A 52 0.95 -12.44 -3.97
C ARG A 52 2.45 -12.59 -3.73
N GLU A 53 3.25 -11.56 -4.04
CA GLU A 53 4.70 -11.62 -3.86
C GLU A 53 5.09 -11.68 -2.38
N ILE A 54 4.39 -10.94 -1.50
CA ILE A 54 4.58 -11.02 -0.05
C ILE A 54 4.17 -12.40 0.49
N GLU A 55 3.07 -12.99 0.01
CA GLU A 55 2.68 -14.36 0.37
C GLU A 55 3.77 -15.37 -0.04
N ALA A 56 4.35 -15.23 -1.22
CA ALA A 56 5.45 -16.10 -1.68
C ALA A 56 6.69 -15.99 -0.78
N VAL A 57 7.03 -14.79 -0.29
CA VAL A 57 8.10 -14.59 0.70
C VAL A 57 7.76 -15.28 2.03
N LEU A 58 6.55 -15.05 2.57
CA LEU A 58 6.11 -15.63 3.85
C LEU A 58 6.07 -17.16 3.82
N ASN A 59 5.62 -17.73 2.70
CA ASN A 59 5.58 -19.18 2.47
C ASN A 59 6.98 -19.78 2.22
N GLY A 60 7.99 -18.95 1.98
CA GLY A 60 9.36 -19.39 1.68
C GLY A 60 9.53 -19.91 0.26
N GLU A 61 8.63 -19.56 -0.66
CA GLU A 61 8.75 -19.86 -2.09
C GLU A 61 9.85 -19.00 -2.73
N VAL A 62 9.96 -17.75 -2.28
CA VAL A 62 11.07 -16.85 -2.58
C VAL A 62 11.70 -16.35 -1.28
N TYR A 63 12.98 -16.00 -1.33
CA TYR A 63 13.69 -15.49 -0.14
C TYR A 63 13.42 -14.00 0.10
N PHE A 64 13.18 -13.25 -0.99
CA PHE A 64 13.16 -11.80 -1.00
C PHE A 64 12.25 -11.31 -2.13
N TYR A 65 11.50 -10.26 -1.85
CA TYR A 65 10.77 -9.47 -2.83
C TYR A 65 11.48 -8.12 -2.98
N GLU A 66 11.88 -7.80 -4.22
CA GLU A 66 12.60 -6.56 -4.58
C GLU A 66 11.84 -5.28 -4.22
N GLY A 67 10.55 -5.43 -3.92
CA GLY A 67 9.77 -4.44 -3.23
C GLY A 67 8.76 -3.75 -4.11
N PHE A 68 8.06 -2.80 -3.51
CA PHE A 68 6.99 -2.05 -4.16
C PHE A 68 6.98 -0.61 -3.69
N GLY A 69 6.29 0.23 -4.45
CA GLY A 69 6.25 1.67 -4.23
C GLY A 69 5.62 2.37 -5.40
N PHE A 70 5.38 3.67 -5.25
CA PHE A 70 4.77 4.53 -6.24
C PHE A 70 5.73 5.62 -6.72
N GLU A 71 6.21 6.49 -5.82
CA GLU A 71 6.99 7.67 -6.24
C GLU A 71 8.30 7.89 -5.47
N VAL A 72 8.24 7.95 -4.14
CA VAL A 72 9.33 8.36 -3.24
C VAL A 72 9.97 7.16 -2.56
N TYR A 73 9.18 6.16 -2.19
CA TYR A 73 9.67 5.00 -1.44
C TYR A 73 9.68 3.71 -2.23
N MET A 74 10.70 2.91 -1.98
CA MET A 74 10.76 1.49 -2.31
C MET A 74 10.66 0.68 -1.01
N ILE A 75 9.77 -0.32 -0.99
CA ILE A 75 9.48 -1.14 0.19
C ILE A 75 9.90 -2.58 -0.12
N GLU A 76 11.14 -2.91 0.24
CA GLU A 76 11.73 -4.23 0.03
C GLU A 76 11.35 -5.20 1.15
N CYS A 77 11.07 -6.47 0.83
CA CYS A 77 10.59 -7.43 1.82
C CYS A 77 11.44 -8.70 1.86
N ASP A 78 11.88 -9.08 3.06
CA ASP A 78 12.37 -10.43 3.38
C ASP A 78 11.40 -11.14 4.33
N ARG A 79 11.72 -12.37 4.76
CA ARG A 79 10.84 -13.19 5.61
C ARG A 79 10.55 -12.61 7.01
N GLU A 80 11.29 -11.60 7.44
CA GLU A 80 11.15 -11.01 8.78
C GLU A 80 10.58 -9.59 8.70
N LYS A 81 10.91 -8.83 7.66
CA LYS A 81 10.65 -7.39 7.62
C LYS A 81 10.47 -6.84 6.22
N ALA A 82 9.76 -5.70 6.19
CA ALA A 82 9.75 -4.76 5.10
C ALA A 82 10.64 -3.55 5.46
N VAL A 83 11.48 -3.14 4.53
CA VAL A 83 12.39 -1.99 4.66
C VAL A 83 11.93 -0.88 3.73
N VAL A 84 11.53 0.24 4.29
CA VAL A 84 11.08 1.43 3.54
C VAL A 84 12.30 2.29 3.23
N LYS A 85 12.64 2.44 1.95
CA LYS A 85 13.79 3.21 1.46
C LYS A 85 13.35 4.42 0.66
N ASN A 86 13.96 5.56 0.93
CA ASN A 86 13.79 6.78 0.15
C ASN A 86 14.76 6.81 -1.03
N VAL A 87 14.23 6.56 -2.23
CA VAL A 87 15.03 6.42 -3.46
C VAL A 87 15.61 7.75 -3.94
N TYR A 88 15.07 8.88 -3.47
CA TYR A 88 15.62 10.21 -3.76
C TYR A 88 16.70 10.64 -2.77
N GLU A 89 16.87 9.92 -1.66
CA GLU A 89 17.86 10.20 -0.62
C GLU A 89 18.86 9.06 -0.47
N ASP A 90 19.43 8.60 -1.59
CA ASP A 90 20.48 7.56 -1.63
C ASP A 90 20.06 6.28 -0.88
N ASP A 91 18.83 5.83 -1.12
CA ASP A 91 18.21 4.66 -0.49
C ASP A 91 18.17 4.74 1.05
N ARG A 92 18.07 5.96 1.62
CA ARG A 92 17.94 6.15 3.07
C ARG A 92 16.79 5.29 3.62
N VAL A 93 17.09 4.47 4.62
CA VAL A 93 16.08 3.70 5.35
C VAL A 93 15.26 4.64 6.23
N GLU A 94 13.99 4.82 5.90
CA GLU A 94 13.01 5.61 6.67
C GLU A 94 12.41 4.79 7.80
N ALA A 95 12.15 3.51 7.54
CA ALA A 95 11.55 2.60 8.50
C ALA A 95 11.87 1.14 8.22
N VAL A 96 11.78 0.34 9.28
CA VAL A 96 11.76 -1.12 9.23
C VAL A 96 10.49 -1.58 9.93
N ILE A 97 9.69 -2.36 9.21
CA ILE A 97 8.35 -2.79 9.64
C ILE A 97 8.33 -4.32 9.61
N PRO A 98 7.74 -5.01 10.60
CA PRO A 98 7.51 -6.45 10.48
C PRO A 98 6.72 -6.77 9.21
N ILE A 99 7.13 -7.80 8.47
CA ILE A 99 6.51 -8.14 7.18
C ILE A 99 5.01 -8.46 7.35
N GLU A 100 4.61 -9.03 8.48
CA GLU A 100 3.22 -9.36 8.78
C GLU A 100 2.34 -8.10 8.82
N GLU A 101 2.85 -6.99 9.35
CA GLU A 101 2.09 -5.73 9.41
C GLU A 101 1.86 -5.14 8.01
N VAL A 102 2.85 -5.26 7.12
CA VAL A 102 2.73 -4.82 5.72
C VAL A 102 1.82 -5.75 4.94
N TYR A 103 1.95 -7.07 5.14
CA TYR A 103 1.09 -8.07 4.52
C TYR A 103 -0.39 -7.85 4.89
N GLU A 104 -0.70 -7.68 6.17
CA GLU A 104 -2.06 -7.41 6.64
C GLU A 104 -2.64 -6.14 6.00
N LEU A 105 -1.87 -5.03 6.00
CA LEU A 105 -2.27 -3.79 5.35
C LEU A 105 -2.58 -4.01 3.87
N MET A 106 -1.66 -4.63 3.12
CA MET A 106 -1.80 -4.79 1.68
C MET A 106 -2.96 -5.74 1.31
N ARG A 107 -3.13 -6.83 2.07
CA ARG A 107 -4.24 -7.77 1.90
C ARG A 107 -5.59 -7.10 2.17
N ASP A 108 -5.71 -6.37 3.28
CA ASP A 108 -6.96 -5.71 3.62
C ASP A 108 -7.24 -4.55 2.66
N TRP A 109 -6.21 -3.86 2.18
CA TRP A 109 -6.31 -2.82 1.17
C TRP A 109 -6.80 -3.35 -0.17
N ARG A 110 -6.26 -4.49 -0.63
CA ARG A 110 -6.73 -5.23 -1.81
C ARG A 110 -8.22 -5.51 -1.71
N ASP A 111 -8.65 -6.07 -0.58
CA ASP A 111 -10.02 -6.52 -0.39
C ASP A 111 -10.98 -5.32 -0.35
N PHE A 112 -10.58 -4.21 0.27
CA PHE A 112 -11.34 -2.96 0.23
C PHE A 112 -11.44 -2.37 -1.18
N GLN A 113 -10.34 -2.35 -1.95
CA GLN A 113 -10.35 -1.89 -3.33
C GLN A 113 -11.25 -2.76 -4.22
N ARG A 114 -11.22 -4.09 -4.04
CA ARG A 114 -12.11 -5.02 -4.75
C ARG A 114 -13.58 -4.72 -4.47
N GLU A 115 -13.95 -4.58 -3.21
CA GLU A 115 -15.33 -4.24 -2.82
C GLU A 115 -15.74 -2.89 -3.44
N TYR A 116 -14.85 -1.90 -3.37
CA TYR A 116 -15.07 -0.60 -3.96
C TYR A 116 -15.35 -0.72 -5.46
N TYR A 117 -14.45 -1.31 -6.25
CA TYR A 117 -14.58 -1.34 -7.71
C TYR A 117 -15.69 -2.27 -8.19
N HIS A 118 -15.92 -3.41 -7.53
CA HIS A 118 -17.03 -4.31 -7.85
C HIS A 118 -18.40 -3.61 -7.73
N ASN A 119 -18.57 -2.79 -6.69
CA ASN A 119 -19.80 -2.02 -6.48
C ASN A 119 -19.98 -0.88 -7.49
N HIS A 120 -18.90 -0.40 -8.14
CA HIS A 120 -18.97 0.66 -9.16
C HIS A 120 -19.09 0.09 -10.59
N THR A 121 -18.72 -1.17 -10.84
CA THR A 121 -18.94 -1.85 -12.13
C THR A 121 -20.35 -2.44 -12.28
N SER A 122 -21.14 -2.47 -11.19
CA SER A 122 -22.50 -3.00 -11.18
C SER A 122 -23.59 -1.96 -11.52
N LEU A 123 -23.22 -0.83 -12.14
CA LEU A 123 -24.10 0.28 -12.51
C LEU A 123 -24.30 0.40 -14.02
#